data_AF-A0A7W1GF53-F1
#
_entry.id   AF-A0A7W1GF53-F1
#
_cell.length_a   1.000
_cell.length_b   1.000
_cell.length_c   1.000
_cell.angle_alpha   90.00
_cell.angle_beta   90.00
_cell.angle_gamma   90.00
#
_symmetry.space_group_name_H-M   'P 1'
#
loop_
_entity.id
_entity.type
_entity.pdbx_description
1 polymer ?
#
loop_
_entity_poly.entity_id
_entity_poly.type
_entity_poly.pdbx_seq_one_letter_code
_entity_poly.pdbx_strand_id
1 'polypeptide(L)'
;MFGEEFRMQRERMVEGLRSRYQIKDERVLNAMREVPRHVFVPEALQSRAYGDHALPIAASQTISQPYIVARMSELLELTKE
;
A
#
# COMPACT_ATOMS: atom_id res chain seq x y z
N MET A 1 14.70 9.77 -11.10
CA MET A 1 13.98 8.49 -10.97
C MET A 1 12.83 8.72 -10.00
N PHE A 2 11.59 8.83 -10.46
CA PHE A 2 10.44 9.13 -9.60
C PHE A 2 10.24 8.01 -8.56
N GLY A 3 10.08 8.37 -7.29
CA GLY A 3 9.65 7.42 -6.24
C GLY A 3 10.74 6.78 -5.37
N GLU A 4 12.03 7.13 -5.50
CA GLU A 4 13.04 6.70 -4.52
C GLU A 4 12.84 7.34 -3.14
N GLU A 5 12.32 8.56 -3.10
CA GLU A 5 12.09 9.34 -1.88
C GLU A 5 11.27 8.58 -0.82
N PHE A 6 10.31 7.78 -1.28
CA PHE A 6 9.41 7.03 -0.40
C PHE A 6 9.81 5.57 -0.13
N ARG A 7 11.00 5.14 -0.60
CA ARG A 7 11.43 3.74 -0.51
C ARG A 7 11.38 3.23 0.93
N MET A 8 11.93 3.98 1.87
CA MET A 8 11.97 3.57 3.28
C MET A 8 10.58 3.46 3.91
N GLN A 9 9.67 4.40 3.64
CA GLN A 9 8.31 4.35 4.20
C GLN A 9 7.52 3.18 3.61
N ARG A 10 7.72 2.89 2.32
CA ARG A 10 7.11 1.75 1.65
C ARG A 10 7.62 0.42 2.21
N GLU A 11 8.93 0.24 2.38
CA GLU A 11 9.45 -0.99 2.99
C GLU A 11 8.93 -1.18 4.42
N ARG A 12 8.88 -0.11 5.22
CA ARG A 12 8.29 -0.17 6.58
C ARG A 12 6.82 -0.57 6.56
N MET A 13 6.04 -0.04 5.60
CA MET A 13 4.64 -0.43 5.42
C MET A 13 4.54 -1.93 5.11
N VAL A 14 5.34 -2.44 4.15
CA VAL A 14 5.32 -3.87 3.77
C VAL A 14 5.73 -4.76 4.95
N GLU A 15 6.76 -4.37 5.71
CA GLU A 15 7.16 -5.11 6.91
C GLU A 15 6.05 -5.12 7.97
N GLY A 16 5.32 -4.02 8.14
CA GLY A 16 4.15 -3.96 9.00
C GLY A 16 3.02 -4.88 8.53
N LEU A 17 2.76 -4.97 7.23
CA LEU A 17 1.76 -5.89 6.65
C LEU A 17 2.12 -7.36 6.94
N ARG A 18 3.41 -7.71 6.81
CA ARG A 18 3.91 -9.05 7.12
C ARG A 18 3.81 -9.35 8.61
N SER A 19 4.46 -8.54 9.45
CA SER A 19 4.70 -8.85 10.86
C SER A 19 3.45 -8.65 11.74
N ARG A 20 2.72 -7.53 11.56
CA ARG A 20 1.58 -7.17 12.41
C ARG A 20 0.27 -7.79 11.92
N TYR A 21 0.06 -7.75 10.61
CA TYR A 21 -1.21 -8.17 9.99
C TYR A 21 -1.18 -9.60 9.44
N GLN A 22 -0.01 -10.24 9.45
CA GLN A 22 0.17 -11.62 9.00
C GLN A 22 -0.32 -11.85 7.56
N ILE A 23 -0.09 -10.89 6.67
CA ILE A 23 -0.22 -11.11 5.23
C ILE A 23 0.91 -12.05 4.81
N LYS A 24 0.55 -13.21 4.23
CA LYS A 24 1.45 -14.32 3.90
C LYS A 24 1.71 -14.45 2.40
N ASP A 25 0.81 -13.95 1.55
CA ASP A 25 1.01 -14.03 0.10
C ASP A 25 2.15 -13.09 -0.35
N GLU A 26 3.31 -13.68 -0.66
CA GLU A 26 4.49 -12.95 -1.15
C GLU A 26 4.21 -12.16 -2.43
N ARG A 27 3.28 -12.62 -3.27
CA ARG A 27 2.92 -11.92 -4.51
C ARG A 27 2.20 -10.62 -4.17
N VAL A 28 1.34 -10.63 -3.16
CA VAL A 28 0.67 -9.44 -2.64
C VAL A 28 1.69 -8.50 -1.99
N LEU A 29 2.58 -9.01 -1.13
CA LEU A 29 3.61 -8.18 -0.49
C LEU A 29 4.55 -7.53 -1.51
N ASN A 30 4.92 -8.25 -2.57
CA ASN A 30 5.71 -7.72 -3.67
C ASN A 30 4.96 -6.64 -4.46
N ALA A 31 3.68 -6.86 -4.78
CA ALA A 31 2.86 -5.84 -5.43
C ALA A 31 2.75 -4.56 -4.57
N MET A 32 2.58 -4.71 -3.25
CA MET A 32 2.56 -3.59 -2.30
C MET A 32 3.91 -2.84 -2.22
N ARG A 33 5.02 -3.53 -2.52
CA ARG A 33 6.37 -2.93 -2.61
C ARG A 33 6.63 -2.24 -3.94
N GLU A 34 6.08 -2.75 -5.04
CA GLU A 34 6.35 -2.23 -6.38
C GLU A 34 5.46 -1.03 -6.72
N VAL A 35 4.17 -1.09 -6.37
CA VAL A 35 3.21 -0.04 -6.74
C VAL A 35 3.46 1.23 -5.90
N PRO A 36 3.78 2.38 -6.51
CA PRO A 36 4.08 3.61 -5.79
C PRO A 36 2.79 4.29 -5.31
N ARG A 37 2.26 3.85 -4.16
CA ARG A 37 0.99 4.34 -3.59
C ARG A 37 0.86 5.88 -3.53
N HIS A 38 1.96 6.59 -3.27
CA HIS A 38 2.00 8.06 -3.23
C HIS A 38 1.58 8.75 -4.55
N VAL A 39 1.71 8.08 -5.70
CA VAL A 39 1.25 8.62 -7.00
C VAL A 39 -0.28 8.73 -7.06
N PHE A 40 -0.99 7.95 -6.24
CA PHE A 40 -2.46 7.96 -6.14
C PHE A 40 -2.97 8.85 -4.99
N VAL A 41 -2.09 9.62 -4.34
CA VAL A 41 -2.39 10.47 -3.19
C VAL A 41 -2.14 11.94 -3.58
N PRO A 42 -3.01 12.89 -3.18
CA PRO A 42 -2.76 14.32 -3.39
C PRO A 42 -1.39 14.74 -2.84
N GLU A 43 -0.70 15.63 -3.54
CA GLU A 43 0.68 16.04 -3.22
C GLU A 43 0.87 16.43 -1.75
N ALA A 44 -0.05 17.23 -1.20
CA ALA A 44 -0.05 17.69 0.19
C ALA A 44 -0.14 16.54 1.23
N LEU A 45 -0.52 15.34 0.83
CA LEU A 45 -0.69 14.17 1.70
C LEU A 45 0.30 13.04 1.41
N GLN A 46 1.20 13.19 0.42
CA GLN A 46 2.12 12.11 0.02
C GLN A 46 3.06 11.66 1.15
N SER A 47 3.47 12.57 2.04
CA SER A 47 4.25 12.25 3.24
C SER A 47 3.58 11.22 4.16
N ARG A 48 2.25 11.07 4.06
CA ARG A 48 1.43 10.14 4.82
C ARG A 48 1.03 8.89 4.02
N ALA A 49 1.39 8.80 2.75
CA ALA A 49 0.85 7.80 1.81
C ALA A 49 1.00 6.34 2.28
N TYR A 50 2.09 6.03 2.98
CA TYR A 50 2.43 4.68 3.44
C TYR A 50 2.08 4.44 4.92
N GLY A 51 1.40 5.38 5.55
CA GLY A 51 0.86 5.19 6.88
C GLY A 51 -0.29 4.20 6.88
N ASP A 52 -0.51 3.60 8.05
CA ASP A 52 -1.53 2.58 8.27
C ASP A 52 -2.91 3.21 8.49
N HIS A 53 -3.38 4.01 7.52
CA HIS A 53 -4.66 4.71 7.53
C HIS A 53 -5.16 4.99 6.11
N ALA A 54 -6.46 5.25 5.98
CA ALA A 54 -7.04 5.78 4.75
C ALA A 54 -6.70 7.26 4.58
N LEU A 55 -6.67 7.74 3.33
CA LEU A 55 -6.43 9.15 3.01
C LEU A 55 -7.54 9.67 2.10
N PRO A 56 -7.97 10.94 2.25
CA PRO A 56 -8.90 11.55 1.33
C PRO A 56 -8.27 11.74 -0.05
N ILE A 57 -9.08 11.55 -1.08
CA ILE A 57 -8.78 11.84 -2.48
C ILE A 57 -9.89 12.74 -3.06
N ALA A 58 -9.83 13.03 -4.36
CA ALA A 58 -10.84 13.85 -5.03
C ALA A 58 -12.27 13.28 -4.88
N ALA A 59 -13.27 14.14 -5.10
CA ALA A 59 -14.69 13.78 -5.09
C ALA A 59 -15.20 13.16 -3.77
N SER A 60 -14.67 13.64 -2.62
CA SER A 60 -15.04 13.16 -1.28
C SER A 60 -14.84 11.65 -1.09
N GLN A 61 -13.96 11.04 -1.87
CA GLN A 61 -13.61 9.63 -1.76
C GLN A 61 -12.37 9.46 -0.88
N THR A 62 -12.08 8.20 -0.53
CA THR A 62 -10.86 7.84 0.20
C THR A 62 -10.12 6.72 -0.51
N ILE A 63 -8.79 6.75 -0.44
CA ILE A 63 -7.96 5.58 -0.74
C ILE A 63 -7.84 4.73 0.53
N SER A 64 -8.23 3.46 0.44
CA SER A 64 -8.23 2.51 1.56
C SER A 64 -6.86 2.36 2.21
N GLN A 65 -6.81 2.11 3.51
CA GLN A 65 -5.61 1.75 4.27
C GLN A 65 -4.81 0.62 3.58
N PRO A 66 -3.47 0.64 3.60
CA PRO A 66 -2.65 -0.41 2.99
C PRO A 66 -3.01 -1.83 3.43
N TYR A 67 -3.29 -2.04 4.72
CA TYR A 67 -3.73 -3.33 5.25
C TYR A 67 -5.00 -3.84 4.58
N ILE A 68 -6.03 -2.99 4.44
CA ILE A 68 -7.30 -3.38 3.83
C ILE A 68 -7.08 -3.86 2.39
N VAL A 69 -6.27 -3.13 1.62
CA VAL A 69 -5.95 -3.51 0.24
C VAL A 69 -5.21 -4.84 0.20
N ALA A 70 -4.14 -4.99 1.00
CA ALA A 70 -3.35 -6.22 1.04
C ALA A 70 -4.21 -7.43 1.45
N ARG A 71 -5.07 -7.28 2.46
CA ARG A 71 -5.96 -8.34 2.93
C ARG A 71 -7.01 -8.72 1.90
N MET A 72 -7.64 -7.74 1.25
CA MET A 72 -8.60 -7.99 0.17
C MET A 72 -7.92 -8.75 -0.98
N SER A 73 -6.72 -8.33 -1.39
CA SER A 73 -5.97 -8.99 -2.45
C SER A 73 -5.55 -10.42 -2.09
N GLU A 74 -5.12 -10.67 -0.85
CA GLU A 74 -4.78 -12.01 -0.38
C GLU A 74 -5.98 -12.96 -0.41
N LEU A 75 -7.15 -12.48 0.03
CA LEU A 75 -8.39 -13.27 0.09
C LEU A 75 -8.95 -13.64 -1.30
N LEU A 76 -8.54 -12.94 -2.36
CA LEU A 76 -8.93 -13.29 -3.72
C LEU A 76 -8.20 -14.52 -4.26
N GLU A 77 -7.14 -14.99 -3.58
CA GLU A 77 -6.35 -16.17 -3.97
C GLU A 77 -5.95 -16.17 -5.46
N LEU A 78 -5.61 -14.98 -5.99
CA LEU A 78 -5.37 -14.78 -7.41
C LEU A 78 -4.33 -15.78 -7.95
N THR A 79 -4.56 -16.31 -9.13
CA THR A 79 -3.60 -17.15 -9.85
C THR A 79 -3.23 -16.49 -11.18
N LYS A 80 -2.06 -16.86 -11.74
CA LYS A 80 -1.72 -16.47 -13.10
C LYS A 80 -2.41 -17.49 -14.01
N GLU A 81 -3.53 -17.11 -14.60
CA GLU A 81 -4.12 -17.80 -15.75
C GLU A 81 -3.32 -17.50 -17.02
#